data_AF-A0A6G2PS21-F1
#
_entry.id   AF-A0A6G2PS21-F1
#
_cell.length_a   1.000
_cell.length_b   1.000
_cell.length_c   1.000
_cell.angle_alpha   90.00
_cell.angle_beta   90.00
_cell.angle_gamma   90.00
#
_symmetry.space_group_name_H-M   'P 1'
#
loop_
_entity.id
_entity.type
_entity.pdbx_description
1 polymer ?
#
loop_
_entity_poly.entity_id
_entity_poly.type
_entity_poly.pdbx_seq_one_letter_code
_entity_poly.pdbx_strand_id
1 'polypeptide(L)'
;MSADLGSGRRAGAVRLGRGQRTQDQGQAMRDPRWLSRFGNATRQAETYRRGRVLLAGDAAHMHFPAGGPGLNVGAQDATNLGWKLAAVLRGTAADGLLDSYHGERHPVGAELLLNTRAQTALMTTYAPEGQALRGLLGEFIATVPESIQALAERMSGLSVVYPPAEGASAHPLTGRRAPDLRFADGRRLFELLRGGGRVLLDLTGGAAAGLPGQTPDTVVHTAPLAPHDRDAWRRVTAALIRPDGHVARAAEETDPETLTRSMSGALAATAGQGAAAVR
;
A
#
# COMPACT_ATOMS: atom_id res chain seq x y z
N MET A 1 24.46 1.95 -68.84
CA MET A 1 23.54 0.80 -68.91
C MET A 1 24.24 -0.37 -68.24
N SER A 2 23.81 -0.70 -67.02
CA SER A 2 23.88 -1.98 -66.31
C SER A 2 24.07 -1.69 -64.83
N ALA A 3 22.95 -1.77 -64.10
CA ALA A 3 22.89 -1.75 -62.65
C ALA A 3 23.43 -3.08 -62.12
N ASP A 4 24.12 -3.06 -60.99
CA ASP A 4 24.32 -4.27 -60.19
C ASP A 4 23.83 -4.01 -58.77
N LEU A 5 22.94 -4.89 -58.34
CA LEU A 5 22.21 -4.89 -57.07
C LEU A 5 22.88 -5.93 -56.17
N GLY A 6 23.21 -5.52 -54.94
CA GLY A 6 23.26 -6.47 -53.83
C GLY A 6 24.49 -6.36 -52.93
N SER A 7 24.27 -5.94 -51.70
CA SER A 7 24.52 -6.80 -50.53
C SER A 7 24.18 -6.05 -49.26
N GLY A 8 23.17 -6.54 -48.55
CA GLY A 8 22.80 -6.05 -47.24
C GLY A 8 23.93 -6.30 -46.24
N ARG A 9 24.27 -5.26 -45.47
CA ARG A 9 25.17 -5.37 -44.32
C ARG A 9 24.50 -6.23 -43.26
N ARG A 10 24.93 -7.49 -43.14
CA ARG A 10 24.57 -8.37 -42.02
C ARG A 10 25.19 -7.84 -40.72
N ALA A 11 24.39 -7.79 -39.67
CA ALA A 11 24.82 -7.54 -38.31
C ALA A 11 25.90 -8.56 -37.89
N GLY A 12 26.98 -8.07 -37.28
CA GLY A 12 28.10 -8.89 -36.82
C GLY A 12 27.68 -9.88 -35.75
N ALA A 13 27.95 -11.16 -35.98
CA ALA A 13 27.77 -12.21 -34.99
C ALA A 13 28.84 -12.08 -33.89
N VAL A 14 28.40 -11.95 -32.64
CA VAL A 14 29.26 -12.07 -31.46
C VAL A 14 29.75 -13.52 -31.37
N ARG A 15 31.06 -13.71 -31.44
CA ARG A 15 31.71 -15.03 -31.44
C ARG A 15 31.98 -15.45 -29.98
N LEU A 16 31.13 -16.33 -29.44
CA LEU A 16 31.38 -16.98 -28.14
C LEU A 16 32.44 -18.07 -28.30
N GLY A 17 33.41 -18.12 -27.38
CA GLY A 17 34.59 -18.98 -27.41
C GLY A 17 34.27 -20.48 -27.36
N ARG A 18 35.15 -21.27 -28.00
CA ARG A 18 35.08 -22.74 -28.04
C ARG A 18 35.35 -23.34 -26.64
N GLY A 19 34.29 -23.78 -25.96
CA GLY A 19 34.33 -24.76 -24.87
C GLY A 19 33.76 -26.10 -25.34
N GLN A 20 34.23 -27.20 -24.75
CA GLN A 20 33.99 -28.59 -25.15
C GLN A 20 32.50 -28.93 -25.41
N ARG A 21 32.25 -29.67 -26.49
CA ARG A 21 30.93 -30.20 -26.84
C ARG A 21 30.54 -31.31 -25.86
N THR A 22 29.76 -30.97 -24.83
CA THR A 22 28.75 -31.90 -24.33
C THR A 22 27.63 -31.95 -25.37
N GLN A 23 27.28 -33.15 -25.79
CA GLN A 23 26.29 -33.42 -26.82
C GLN A 23 24.88 -33.30 -26.23
N ASP A 24 24.52 -32.10 -25.78
CA ASP A 24 23.13 -31.75 -25.53
C ASP A 24 22.60 -31.15 -26.83
N GLN A 25 21.71 -31.86 -27.54
CA GLN A 25 21.02 -31.32 -28.72
C GLN A 25 19.96 -30.31 -28.25
N GLY A 26 20.45 -29.25 -27.60
CA GLY A 26 19.68 -28.23 -26.92
C GLY A 26 18.64 -27.66 -27.85
N GLN A 27 17.38 -27.80 -27.44
CA GLN A 27 16.24 -27.22 -28.12
C GLN A 27 16.40 -25.69 -28.12
N ALA A 28 16.88 -25.14 -29.24
CA ALA A 28 16.99 -23.69 -29.40
C ALA A 28 15.60 -23.04 -29.28
N MET A 29 15.53 -21.88 -28.63
CA MET A 29 14.30 -21.09 -28.51
C MET A 29 13.72 -20.81 -29.90
N ARG A 30 12.44 -21.17 -30.13
CA ARG A 30 11.71 -20.91 -31.37
C ARG A 30 10.46 -20.06 -31.08
N ASP A 31 10.23 -19.06 -31.92
CA ASP A 31 9.09 -18.11 -31.86
C ASP A 31 8.90 -17.35 -30.52
N PRO A 32 9.90 -16.58 -30.02
CA PRO A 32 9.70 -15.76 -28.84
C PRO A 32 8.64 -14.68 -29.10
N ARG A 33 7.54 -14.73 -28.34
CA ARG A 33 6.45 -13.74 -28.41
C ARG A 33 6.83 -12.40 -27.78
N TRP A 34 7.65 -12.43 -26.73
CA TRP A 34 8.19 -11.25 -26.06
C TRP A 34 9.51 -11.57 -25.35
N LEU A 35 10.50 -10.68 -25.49
CA LEU A 35 11.78 -10.74 -24.79
C LEU A 35 12.02 -9.38 -24.15
N SER A 36 12.42 -9.38 -22.88
CA SER A 36 12.74 -8.18 -22.14
C SER A 36 13.99 -8.40 -21.28
N ARG A 37 14.67 -7.30 -20.97
CA ARG A 37 15.82 -7.29 -20.05
C ARG A 37 15.58 -6.22 -19.01
N PHE A 38 15.70 -6.60 -17.74
CA PHE A 38 15.57 -5.71 -16.60
C PHE A 38 16.80 -5.83 -15.71
N GLY A 39 17.07 -4.78 -14.93
CA GLY A 39 18.16 -4.75 -13.95
C GLY A 39 17.64 -4.81 -12.52
N ASN A 40 18.54 -4.61 -11.57
CA ASN A 40 18.26 -4.51 -10.13
C ASN A 40 18.48 -3.09 -9.59
N ALA A 41 18.41 -2.07 -10.46
CA ALA A 41 18.49 -0.68 -10.03
C ALA A 41 17.40 -0.41 -9.00
N THR A 42 17.81 0.08 -7.83
CA THR A 42 16.94 0.28 -6.68
C THR A 42 16.99 1.73 -6.27
N ARG A 43 15.98 2.53 -6.67
CA ARG A 43 15.93 3.99 -6.49
C ARG A 43 14.56 4.42 -5.99
N GLN A 44 14.54 5.49 -5.22
CA GLN A 44 13.33 6.12 -4.71
C GLN A 44 13.47 7.63 -4.88
N ALA A 45 12.38 8.29 -5.25
CA ALA A 45 12.31 9.73 -5.31
C ALA A 45 12.39 10.31 -3.89
N GLU A 46 13.30 11.26 -3.68
CA GLU A 46 13.50 11.94 -2.39
C GLU A 46 12.23 12.63 -1.88
N THR A 47 11.40 13.12 -2.80
CA THR A 47 10.13 13.78 -2.46
C THR A 47 9.02 13.30 -3.37
N TYR A 48 7.90 12.87 -2.79
CA TYR A 48 6.73 12.38 -3.54
C TYR A 48 5.79 13.52 -3.98
N ARG A 49 5.91 14.70 -3.36
CA ARG A 49 5.16 15.90 -3.70
C ARG A 49 6.07 17.12 -3.69
N ARG A 50 6.08 17.88 -4.77
CA ARG A 50 6.68 19.22 -4.84
C ARG A 50 5.65 20.20 -5.37
N GLY A 51 4.99 20.92 -4.45
CA GLY A 51 3.89 21.82 -4.77
C GLY A 51 2.70 21.07 -5.40
N ARG A 52 2.49 21.27 -6.70
CA ARG A 52 1.41 20.67 -7.51
C ARG A 52 1.84 19.44 -8.33
N VAL A 53 3.11 19.05 -8.24
CA VAL A 53 3.64 17.86 -8.92
C VAL A 53 3.76 16.73 -7.91
N LEU A 54 3.21 15.57 -8.24
CA LEU A 54 3.21 14.38 -7.39
C LEU A 54 3.69 13.16 -8.17
N LEU A 55 4.35 12.22 -7.48
CA LEU A 55 4.87 10.97 -8.04
C LEU A 55 4.24 9.78 -7.32
N ALA A 56 3.88 8.74 -8.07
CA ALA A 56 3.33 7.47 -7.55
C ALA A 56 3.83 6.27 -8.36
N GLY A 57 3.86 5.09 -7.76
CA GLY A 57 4.31 3.85 -8.43
C GLY A 57 5.77 3.94 -8.90
N ASP A 58 6.07 3.37 -10.07
CA ASP A 58 7.44 3.29 -10.61
C ASP A 58 8.12 4.65 -10.81
N ALA A 59 7.35 5.73 -10.96
CA ALA A 59 7.90 7.08 -11.01
C ALA A 59 8.45 7.57 -9.65
N ALA A 60 7.95 7.00 -8.55
CA ALA A 60 8.37 7.31 -7.18
C ALA A 60 9.38 6.28 -6.65
N HIS A 61 9.32 5.02 -7.07
CA HIS A 61 10.22 3.97 -6.59
C HIS A 61 10.38 2.86 -7.62
N MET A 62 11.63 2.45 -7.87
CA MET A 62 11.97 1.34 -8.76
C MET A 62 12.85 0.33 -8.02
N HIS A 63 12.63 -0.95 -8.29
CA HIS A 63 13.34 -2.04 -7.63
C HIS A 63 13.41 -3.29 -8.52
N PHE A 64 14.23 -4.26 -8.12
CA PHE A 64 14.23 -5.58 -8.76
C PHE A 64 12.89 -6.28 -8.53
N PRO A 65 12.27 -6.94 -9.53
CA PRO A 65 10.93 -7.54 -9.42
C PRO A 65 10.91 -8.85 -8.61
N ALA A 66 11.72 -8.96 -7.55
CA ALA A 66 11.64 -10.08 -6.62
C ALA A 66 10.32 -10.00 -5.81
N GLY A 67 9.58 -11.11 -5.76
CA GLY A 67 8.37 -11.26 -4.95
C GLY A 67 7.10 -10.58 -5.47
N GLY A 68 7.14 -9.87 -6.61
CA GLY A 68 5.98 -9.21 -7.21
C GLY A 68 5.32 -8.01 -6.47
N PRO A 69 5.97 -7.26 -5.56
CA PRO A 69 5.30 -6.19 -4.81
C PRO A 69 5.11 -4.87 -5.59
N GLY A 70 5.83 -4.64 -6.69
CA GLY A 70 5.91 -3.30 -7.33
C GLY A 70 4.55 -2.73 -7.75
N LEU A 71 3.77 -3.50 -8.53
CA LEU A 71 2.42 -3.10 -8.92
C LEU A 71 1.51 -2.89 -7.71
N ASN A 72 1.62 -3.75 -6.69
CA ASN A 72 0.80 -3.67 -5.48
C ASN A 72 1.05 -2.37 -4.72
N VAL A 73 2.32 -1.99 -4.53
CA VAL A 73 2.67 -0.74 -3.83
C VAL A 73 2.26 0.47 -4.66
N GLY A 74 2.45 0.46 -5.98
CA GLY A 74 1.99 1.54 -6.85
C GLY A 74 0.47 1.71 -6.85
N ALA A 75 -0.30 0.62 -6.83
CA ALA A 75 -1.75 0.68 -6.69
C ALA A 75 -2.17 1.28 -5.35
N GLN A 76 -1.49 0.90 -4.25
CA GLN A 76 -1.74 1.49 -2.93
C GLN A 76 -1.35 2.96 -2.85
N ASP A 77 -0.30 3.40 -3.55
CA ASP A 77 0.06 4.82 -3.64
C ASP A 77 -1.07 5.60 -4.31
N ALA A 78 -1.62 5.08 -5.42
CA ALA A 78 -2.72 5.70 -6.12
C ALA A 78 -3.99 5.75 -5.26
N THR A 79 -4.31 4.68 -4.51
CA THR A 79 -5.44 4.66 -3.58
C THR A 79 -5.28 5.68 -2.44
N ASN A 80 -4.07 5.81 -1.88
CA ASN A 80 -3.78 6.80 -0.84
C ASN A 80 -3.88 8.24 -1.37
N LEU A 81 -3.30 8.50 -2.55
CA LEU A 81 -3.26 9.82 -3.15
C LEU A 81 -4.63 10.28 -3.68
N GLY A 82 -5.38 9.37 -4.32
CA GLY A 82 -6.57 9.71 -5.09
C GLY A 82 -7.62 10.47 -4.28
N TRP A 83 -7.95 9.97 -3.08
CA TRP A 83 -8.96 10.61 -2.24
C TRP A 83 -8.50 11.95 -1.66
N LYS A 84 -7.21 12.06 -1.29
CA LYS A 84 -6.61 13.30 -0.76
C LYS A 84 -6.59 14.39 -1.83
N LEU A 85 -6.16 14.04 -3.03
CA LEU A 85 -6.14 14.95 -4.17
C LEU A 85 -7.56 15.39 -4.54
N ALA A 86 -8.52 14.46 -4.55
CA ALA A 86 -9.91 14.78 -4.80
C ALA A 86 -10.50 15.73 -3.73
N ALA A 87 -10.15 15.56 -2.46
CA ALA A 87 -10.54 16.48 -1.40
C ALA A 87 -9.94 17.89 -1.60
N VAL A 88 -8.68 18.00 -2.03
CA VAL A 88 -8.05 19.30 -2.35
C VAL A 88 -8.76 19.97 -3.52
N LEU A 89 -9.07 19.22 -4.59
CA LEU A 89 -9.77 19.75 -5.76
C LEU A 89 -11.19 20.22 -5.44
N ARG A 90 -11.85 19.60 -4.46
CA ARG A 90 -13.18 20.01 -3.97
C ARG A 90 -13.14 21.16 -2.96
N GLY A 91 -11.96 21.57 -2.49
CA GLY A 91 -11.83 22.55 -1.41
C GLY A 91 -12.29 22.04 -0.04
N THR A 92 -12.34 20.71 0.13
CA THR A 92 -12.78 20.05 1.38
C THR A 92 -11.64 19.35 2.11
N ALA A 93 -10.39 19.51 1.66
CA ALA A 93 -9.21 18.94 2.33
C ALA A 93 -8.84 19.77 3.56
N ALA A 94 -8.48 19.08 4.64
CA ALA A 94 -7.84 19.73 5.78
C ALA A 94 -6.42 20.18 5.40
N ASP A 95 -5.91 21.17 6.12
CA ASP A 95 -4.53 21.63 5.96
C ASP A 95 -3.55 20.46 6.18
N GLY A 96 -2.53 20.37 5.32
CA GLY A 96 -1.54 19.29 5.37
C GLY A 96 -2.06 17.90 4.94
N LEU A 97 -3.35 17.72 4.62
CA LEU A 97 -3.88 16.42 4.21
C LEU A 97 -3.13 15.86 3.00
N LEU A 98 -2.88 16.68 1.98
CA LEU A 98 -2.14 16.23 0.80
C LEU A 98 -0.64 16.04 1.08
N ASP A 99 -0.06 16.74 2.06
CA ASP A 99 1.34 16.54 2.47
C ASP A 99 1.54 15.22 3.19
N SER A 100 0.51 14.72 3.88
CA SER A 100 0.54 13.37 4.47
C SER A 100 0.81 12.26 3.44
N TYR A 101 0.55 12.48 2.15
CA TYR A 101 0.87 11.49 1.11
C TYR A 101 2.34 11.08 1.14
N HIS A 102 3.26 12.04 1.25
CA HIS A 102 4.68 11.75 1.34
C HIS A 102 5.03 11.08 2.67
N GLY A 103 4.56 11.64 3.80
CA GLY A 103 4.84 11.09 5.13
C GLY A 103 4.34 9.66 5.33
N GLU A 104 3.26 9.28 4.64
CA GLU A 104 2.69 7.94 4.70
C GLU A 104 3.32 6.97 3.69
N ARG A 105 3.56 7.38 2.45
CA ARG A 105 3.93 6.47 1.35
C ARG A 105 5.42 6.38 1.07
N HIS A 106 6.20 7.40 1.44
CA HIS A 106 7.66 7.37 1.28
C HIS A 106 8.31 6.30 2.18
N PRO A 107 7.96 6.15 3.47
CA PRO A 107 8.50 5.06 4.29
C PRO A 107 8.17 3.66 3.77
N VAL A 108 6.97 3.47 3.21
CA VAL A 108 6.55 2.20 2.59
C VAL A 108 7.42 1.86 1.38
N GLY A 109 7.71 2.85 0.53
CA GLY A 109 8.65 2.69 -0.59
C GLY A 109 10.06 2.34 -0.11
N ALA A 110 10.53 2.94 0.99
CA ALA A 110 11.86 2.64 1.53
C ALA A 110 11.94 1.19 2.05
N GLU A 111 10.91 0.70 2.74
CA GLU A 111 10.83 -0.70 3.19
C GLU A 111 10.77 -1.68 2.02
N LEU A 112 10.00 -1.36 0.97
CA LEU A 112 9.97 -2.13 -0.28
C LEU A 112 11.38 -2.29 -0.90
N LEU A 113 12.12 -1.18 -0.98
CA LEU A 113 13.48 -1.17 -1.52
C LEU A 113 14.45 -1.99 -0.66
N LEU A 114 14.33 -1.92 0.66
CA LEU A 114 15.13 -2.73 1.57
C LEU A 114 14.84 -4.23 1.38
N ASN A 115 13.55 -4.60 1.36
CA ASN A 115 13.12 -5.99 1.22
C ASN A 115 13.56 -6.60 -0.11
N THR A 116 13.40 -5.87 -1.21
CA THR A 116 13.78 -6.35 -2.55
C THR A 116 15.30 -6.48 -2.71
N ARG A 117 16.09 -5.60 -2.08
CA ARG A 117 17.56 -5.75 -2.00
C ARG A 117 17.96 -6.99 -1.22
N ALA A 118 17.33 -7.24 -0.07
CA ALA A 118 17.59 -8.43 0.74
C ALA A 118 17.25 -9.72 -0.02
N GLN A 119 16.09 -9.76 -0.70
CA GLN A 119 15.70 -10.89 -1.56
C GLN A 119 16.68 -11.08 -2.71
N THR A 120 17.09 -10.01 -3.39
CA THR A 120 18.08 -10.09 -4.47
C THR A 120 19.39 -10.70 -3.96
N ALA A 121 19.91 -10.22 -2.83
CA ALA A 121 21.11 -10.77 -2.22
C ALA A 121 20.96 -12.26 -1.90
N LEU A 122 19.82 -12.67 -1.34
CA LEU A 122 19.52 -14.08 -1.08
C LEU A 122 19.42 -14.90 -2.37
N MET A 123 18.91 -14.35 -3.47
CA MET A 123 18.75 -15.11 -4.72
C MET A 123 20.04 -15.22 -5.54
N THR A 124 20.88 -14.19 -5.52
CA THR A 124 22.03 -14.08 -6.45
C THR A 124 23.39 -14.38 -5.79
N THR A 125 23.45 -14.57 -4.47
CA THR A 125 24.69 -14.96 -3.81
C THR A 125 24.90 -16.47 -3.92
N TYR A 126 25.73 -16.88 -4.87
CA TYR A 126 26.02 -18.28 -5.16
C TYR A 126 27.20 -18.87 -4.36
N ALA A 127 27.97 -18.04 -3.65
CA ALA A 127 29.08 -18.49 -2.82
C ALA A 127 28.58 -19.40 -1.67
N PRO A 128 29.39 -20.38 -1.21
CA PRO A 128 29.00 -21.34 -0.16
C PRO A 128 28.43 -20.66 1.09
N GLU A 129 29.00 -19.54 1.50
CA GLU A 129 28.57 -18.76 2.68
C GLU A 129 27.16 -18.19 2.48
N GLY A 130 26.85 -17.70 1.28
CA GLY A 130 25.52 -17.21 0.92
C GLY A 130 24.48 -18.32 0.84
N GLN A 131 24.89 -19.52 0.40
CA GLN A 131 24.02 -20.70 0.40
C GLN A 131 23.72 -21.17 1.83
N ALA A 132 24.72 -21.20 2.71
CA ALA A 132 24.56 -21.54 4.13
C ALA A 132 23.63 -20.54 4.85
N LEU A 133 23.82 -19.24 4.63
CA LEU A 133 22.94 -18.20 5.19
C LEU A 133 21.49 -18.37 4.72
N ARG A 134 21.28 -18.63 3.42
CA ARG A 134 19.94 -18.89 2.87
C ARG A 134 19.31 -20.13 3.50
N GLY A 135 20.08 -21.19 3.75
CA GLY A 135 19.63 -22.40 4.44
C GLY A 135 19.14 -22.10 5.86
N LEU A 136 19.95 -21.41 6.66
CA LEU A 136 19.61 -21.04 8.04
C LEU A 136 18.36 -20.15 8.13
N LEU A 137 18.28 -19.13 7.27
CA LEU A 137 17.09 -18.26 7.22
C LEU A 137 15.85 -19.02 6.76
N GLY A 138 16.00 -19.93 5.79
CA GLY A 138 14.92 -20.79 5.32
C GLY A 138 14.38 -21.71 6.42
N GLU A 139 15.27 -22.33 7.20
CA GLU A 139 14.90 -23.16 8.34
C GLU A 139 14.18 -22.34 9.42
N PHE A 140 14.70 -21.16 9.75
CA PHE A 140 14.08 -20.26 10.72
C PHE A 140 12.65 -19.85 10.29
N ILE A 141 12.47 -19.45 9.02
CA ILE A 141 11.15 -19.11 8.47
C ILE A 141 10.20 -20.33 8.51
N ALA A 142 10.70 -21.53 8.22
CA ALA A 142 9.88 -22.75 8.19
C ALA A 142 9.48 -23.26 9.59
N THR A 143 10.25 -22.95 10.62
CA THR A 143 10.09 -23.52 11.97
C THR A 143 9.48 -22.56 12.99
N VAL A 144 9.48 -21.25 12.73
CA VAL A 144 8.94 -20.22 13.64
C VAL A 144 7.66 -19.61 13.03
N PRO A 145 6.44 -20.01 13.47
CA PRO A 145 5.17 -19.56 12.89
C PRO A 145 4.99 -18.03 12.87
N GLU A 146 5.45 -17.34 13.91
CA GLU A 146 5.36 -15.88 14.02
C GLU A 146 6.21 -15.19 12.95
N SER A 147 7.34 -15.80 12.56
CA SER A 147 8.24 -15.27 11.54
C SER A 147 7.64 -15.37 10.14
N ILE A 148 7.04 -16.51 9.80
CA ILE A 148 6.37 -16.68 8.51
C ILE A 148 5.14 -15.77 8.42
N GLN A 149 4.37 -15.60 9.50
CA GLN A 149 3.23 -14.69 9.53
C GLN A 149 3.67 -13.23 9.34
N ALA A 150 4.66 -12.77 10.10
CA ALA A 150 5.16 -11.40 9.99
C ALA A 150 5.72 -11.11 8.58
N LEU A 151 6.40 -12.07 7.96
CA LEU A 151 6.91 -11.95 6.59
C LEU A 151 5.76 -11.91 5.57
N ALA A 152 4.75 -12.76 5.71
CA ALA A 152 3.58 -12.79 4.83
C ALA A 152 2.77 -11.47 4.91
N GLU A 153 2.57 -10.93 6.11
CA GLU A 153 1.89 -9.66 6.32
C GLU A 153 2.66 -8.48 5.70
N ARG A 154 3.99 -8.47 5.84
CA ARG A 154 4.88 -7.49 5.17
C ARG A 154 4.82 -7.60 3.65
N MET A 155 4.96 -8.80 3.10
CA MET A 155 4.99 -9.02 1.65
C MET A 155 3.65 -8.70 0.98
N SER A 156 2.54 -8.97 1.67
CA SER A 156 1.19 -8.63 1.19
C SER A 156 0.83 -7.15 1.36
N GLY A 157 1.64 -6.38 2.12
CA GLY A 157 1.36 -4.99 2.47
C GLY A 157 0.22 -4.82 3.49
N LEU A 158 -0.21 -5.90 4.16
CA LEU A 158 -1.26 -5.85 5.17
C LEU A 158 -0.79 -5.27 6.50
N SER A 159 0.51 -5.30 6.78
CA SER A 159 1.11 -4.72 7.98
C SER A 159 1.45 -3.23 7.86
N VAL A 160 1.10 -2.56 6.76
CA VAL A 160 1.31 -1.11 6.61
C VAL A 160 0.50 -0.36 7.67
N VAL A 161 1.19 0.50 8.43
CA VAL A 161 0.60 1.37 9.44
C VAL A 161 1.04 2.80 9.18
N TYR A 162 0.08 3.71 9.06
CA TYR A 162 0.38 5.14 8.92
C TYR A 162 0.56 5.79 10.29
N PRO A 163 1.46 6.79 10.40
CA PRO A 163 1.56 7.56 11.63
C PRO A 163 0.21 8.25 11.91
N PRO A 164 -0.21 8.32 13.19
CA PRO A 164 -1.39 9.10 13.55
C PRO A 164 -1.16 10.57 13.22
N ALA A 165 -2.25 11.31 12.94
CA ALA A 165 -2.18 12.76 12.85
C ALA A 165 -1.67 13.36 14.19
N GLU A 166 -0.97 14.49 14.13
CA GLU A 166 -0.45 15.15 15.33
C GLU A 166 -1.57 15.39 16.37
N GLY A 167 -1.30 15.04 17.64
CA GLY A 167 -2.27 15.20 18.73
C GLY A 167 -3.37 14.13 18.80
N ALA A 168 -3.35 13.10 17.95
CA ALA A 168 -4.33 12.04 18.02
C ALA A 168 -4.06 11.00 19.13
N SER A 169 -5.01 10.83 20.06
CA SER A 169 -5.02 9.72 21.04
C SER A 169 -4.85 8.35 20.35
N ALA A 170 -4.02 7.51 20.97
CA ALA A 170 -3.27 6.40 20.39
C ALA A 170 -3.98 5.05 20.49
N HIS A 171 -5.22 4.93 19.99
CA HIS A 171 -5.82 3.60 19.89
C HIS A 171 -4.94 2.70 19.00
N PRO A 172 -4.61 1.44 19.38
CA PRO A 172 -3.68 0.58 18.63
C PRO A 172 -4.05 0.29 17.17
N LEU A 173 -5.33 0.45 16.83
CA LEU A 173 -5.85 0.35 15.46
C LEU A 173 -5.61 1.60 14.61
N THR A 174 -5.34 2.75 15.21
CA THR A 174 -5.13 4.01 14.47
C THR A 174 -3.98 3.86 13.48
N GLY A 175 -4.21 4.27 12.24
CA GLY A 175 -3.26 4.14 11.15
C GLY A 175 -3.19 2.75 10.53
N ARG A 176 -3.77 1.71 11.14
CA ARG A 176 -3.81 0.36 10.58
C ARG A 176 -4.91 0.22 9.54
N ARG A 177 -4.75 -0.74 8.63
CA ARG A 177 -5.81 -1.14 7.70
C ARG A 177 -6.96 -1.84 8.44
N ALA A 178 -8.19 -1.43 8.20
CA ALA A 178 -9.36 -2.13 8.70
C ALA A 178 -9.58 -3.42 7.90
N PRO A 179 -9.88 -4.56 8.56
CA PRO A 179 -10.29 -5.78 7.86
C PRO A 179 -11.69 -5.59 7.25
N ASP A 180 -12.12 -6.53 6.40
CA ASP A 180 -13.50 -6.56 5.89
C ASP A 180 -14.47 -6.98 7.00
N LEU A 181 -14.77 -6.05 7.91
CA LEU A 181 -15.68 -6.25 9.03
C LEU A 181 -17.06 -6.61 8.53
N ARG A 182 -17.71 -7.55 9.21
CA ARG A 182 -19.10 -7.96 8.96
C ARG A 182 -19.97 -7.41 10.07
N PHE A 183 -21.12 -6.85 9.69
CA PHE A 183 -22.09 -6.27 10.62
C PHE A 183 -23.28 -7.21 10.81
N ALA A 184 -24.01 -7.04 11.90
CA ALA A 184 -25.17 -7.87 12.22
C ALA A 184 -26.33 -7.74 11.20
N ASP A 185 -26.36 -6.66 10.42
CA ASP A 185 -27.31 -6.43 9.33
C ASP A 185 -26.91 -7.13 8.01
N GLY A 186 -25.79 -7.86 8.01
CA GLY A 186 -25.27 -8.61 6.86
C GLY A 186 -24.36 -7.82 5.93
N ARG A 187 -24.21 -6.49 6.11
CA ARG A 187 -23.32 -5.67 5.29
C ARG A 187 -21.85 -5.88 5.66
N ARG A 188 -20.97 -5.43 4.78
CA ARG A 188 -19.51 -5.46 5.01
C ARG A 188 -18.84 -4.11 4.84
N LEU A 189 -17.76 -3.88 5.59
CA LEU A 189 -17.02 -2.62 5.53
C LEU A 189 -16.55 -2.29 4.12
N PHE A 190 -16.03 -3.27 3.37
CA PHE A 190 -15.54 -2.99 2.02
C PHE A 190 -16.66 -2.63 1.04
N GLU A 191 -17.92 -2.96 1.33
CA GLU A 191 -19.07 -2.49 0.55
C GLU A 191 -19.37 -1.03 0.83
N LEU A 192 -19.28 -0.62 2.09
CA LEU A 192 -19.47 0.76 2.53
C LEU A 192 -18.41 1.71 1.92
N LEU A 193 -17.18 1.22 1.74
CA LEU A 193 -16.06 1.99 1.17
C LEU A 193 -16.13 2.17 -0.35
N ARG A 194 -16.99 1.43 -1.08
CA ARG A 194 -17.08 1.53 -2.55
C ARG A 194 -17.48 2.91 -3.06
N GLY A 195 -18.16 3.70 -2.24
CA GLY A 195 -18.55 5.08 -2.57
C GLY A 195 -17.38 6.07 -2.61
N GLY A 196 -16.17 5.68 -2.20
CA GLY A 196 -15.00 6.56 -2.13
C GLY A 196 -15.07 7.61 -1.00
N GLY A 197 -16.11 7.52 -0.18
CA GLY A 197 -16.28 8.31 1.03
C GLY A 197 -15.60 7.69 2.24
N ARG A 198 -15.48 8.48 3.30
CA ARG A 198 -15.05 7.98 4.62
C ARG A 198 -16.23 7.31 5.31
N VAL A 199 -15.95 6.30 6.13
CA VAL A 199 -16.99 5.55 6.84
C VAL A 199 -16.83 5.81 8.34
N LEU A 200 -17.86 6.37 8.96
CA LEU A 200 -17.97 6.46 10.41
C LEU A 200 -18.78 5.26 10.90
N LEU A 201 -18.11 4.33 11.57
CA LEU A 201 -18.72 3.19 12.22
C LEU A 201 -19.20 3.60 13.62
N ASP A 202 -20.48 3.40 13.87
CA ASP A 202 -21.10 3.51 15.19
C ASP A 202 -21.54 2.12 15.65
N LEU A 203 -20.79 1.55 16.59
CA LEU A 203 -21.04 0.22 17.13
C LEU A 203 -21.83 0.28 18.46
N THR A 204 -22.23 1.47 18.90
CA THR A 204 -22.98 1.70 20.15
C THR A 204 -24.50 1.73 19.98
N GLY A 205 -24.99 1.75 18.73
CA GLY A 205 -26.42 1.84 18.44
C GLY A 205 -26.95 3.28 18.32
N GLY A 206 -26.09 4.28 18.12
CA GLY A 206 -26.51 5.64 17.75
C GLY A 206 -25.76 6.77 18.44
N ALA A 207 -24.84 6.50 19.39
CA ALA A 207 -24.15 7.56 20.12
C ALA A 207 -23.15 8.36 19.25
N ALA A 208 -22.74 7.83 18.10
CA ALA A 208 -21.91 8.52 17.12
C ALA A 208 -22.72 9.01 15.90
N ALA A 209 -24.04 8.80 15.86
CA ALA A 209 -24.89 9.36 14.83
C ALA A 209 -25.06 10.88 15.06
N GLY A 210 -24.73 11.69 14.04
CA GLY A 210 -24.90 13.15 14.11
C GLY A 210 -23.70 13.93 14.66
N LEU A 211 -22.53 13.31 14.79
CA LEU A 211 -21.28 14.00 15.15
C LEU A 211 -20.96 15.18 14.22
N PRO A 212 -20.48 16.32 14.75
CA PRO A 212 -20.08 17.47 13.94
C PRO A 212 -18.85 17.14 13.08
N GLY A 213 -18.73 17.80 11.92
CA GLY A 213 -17.63 17.58 10.97
C GLY A 213 -17.86 16.47 9.95
N GLN A 214 -19.06 15.85 9.95
CA GLN A 214 -19.52 15.04 8.83
C GLN A 214 -19.67 15.90 7.57
N THR A 215 -19.25 15.33 6.45
CA THR A 215 -19.37 15.92 5.11
C THR A 215 -20.31 15.05 4.27
N PRO A 216 -20.80 15.54 3.12
CA PRO A 216 -21.69 14.75 2.25
C PRO A 216 -21.09 13.40 1.78
N ASP A 217 -19.76 13.26 1.78
CA ASP A 217 -19.05 12.01 1.48
C ASP A 217 -18.75 11.15 2.73
N THR A 218 -19.37 11.45 3.88
CA THR A 218 -19.28 10.64 5.09
C THR A 218 -20.43 9.65 5.15
N VAL A 219 -20.12 8.36 5.07
CA VAL A 219 -21.09 7.28 5.28
C VAL A 219 -21.11 6.93 6.77
N VAL A 220 -22.21 7.23 7.44
CA VAL A 220 -22.43 6.77 8.82
C VAL A 220 -23.08 5.40 8.77
N HIS A 221 -22.50 4.42 9.46
CA HIS A 221 -23.04 3.08 9.56
C HIS A 221 -23.20 2.68 11.03
N THR A 222 -24.46 2.49 11.43
CA THR A 222 -24.84 2.14 12.80
C THR A 222 -25.35 0.71 12.82
N ALA A 223 -24.47 -0.21 13.21
CA ALA A 223 -24.81 -1.61 13.44
C ALA A 223 -23.70 -2.26 14.28
N PRO A 224 -24.03 -3.18 15.20
CA PRO A 224 -23.00 -3.94 15.90
C PRO A 224 -22.26 -4.87 14.92
N LEU A 225 -21.03 -5.23 15.25
CA LEU A 225 -20.29 -6.24 14.52
C LEU A 225 -20.96 -7.62 14.67
N ALA A 226 -21.01 -8.38 13.58
CA ALA A 226 -21.33 -9.80 13.64
C ALA A 226 -20.23 -10.57 14.42
N PRO A 227 -20.50 -11.77 14.95
CA PRO A 227 -19.50 -12.57 15.64
C PRO A 227 -18.20 -12.71 14.83
N HIS A 228 -17.06 -12.44 15.47
CA HIS A 228 -15.74 -12.44 14.84
C HIS A 228 -14.62 -12.91 15.79
N ASP A 229 -13.50 -13.29 15.20
CA ASP A 229 -12.25 -13.69 15.86
C ASP A 229 -11.23 -12.54 16.02
N ARG A 230 -11.62 -11.32 15.63
CA ARG A 230 -10.76 -10.13 15.65
C ARG A 230 -10.68 -9.47 17.04
N ASP A 231 -9.78 -9.94 17.89
CA ASP A 231 -9.65 -9.44 19.27
C ASP A 231 -9.45 -7.92 19.36
N ALA A 232 -8.65 -7.34 18.47
CA ALA A 232 -8.39 -5.89 18.43
C ALA A 232 -9.64 -5.02 18.16
N TRP A 233 -10.74 -5.61 17.66
CA TRP A 233 -12.00 -4.91 17.38
C TRP A 233 -13.07 -5.14 18.45
N ARG A 234 -12.86 -6.04 19.42
CA ARG A 234 -13.91 -6.44 20.39
C ARG A 234 -14.41 -5.29 21.27
N ARG A 235 -13.54 -4.35 21.61
CA ARG A 235 -13.85 -3.23 22.51
C ARG A 235 -14.14 -1.93 21.77
N VAL A 236 -14.03 -1.93 20.44
CA VAL A 236 -14.22 -0.73 19.64
C VAL A 236 -15.70 -0.35 19.68
N THR A 237 -15.99 0.88 20.07
CA THR A 237 -17.34 1.46 20.12
C THR A 237 -17.61 2.34 18.91
N ALA A 238 -16.58 3.01 18.38
CA ALA A 238 -16.65 3.73 17.11
C ALA A 238 -15.31 3.73 16.38
N ALA A 239 -15.36 3.87 15.06
CA ALA A 239 -14.17 4.06 14.24
C ALA A 239 -14.44 4.92 13.01
N LEU A 240 -13.50 5.81 12.69
CA LEU A 240 -13.49 6.53 11.42
C LEU A 240 -12.52 5.84 10.46
N ILE A 241 -13.05 5.35 9.34
CA ILE A 241 -12.31 4.68 8.28
C ILE A 241 -12.14 5.63 7.10
N ARG A 242 -10.90 5.82 6.66
CA ARG A 242 -10.54 6.60 5.47
C ARG A 242 -11.04 5.92 4.19
N PRO A 243 -11.18 6.67 3.09
CA PRO A 243 -11.52 6.09 1.78
C PRO A 243 -10.55 5.00 1.30
N ASP A 244 -9.29 5.03 1.74
CA ASP A 244 -8.27 4.01 1.45
C ASP A 244 -8.29 2.81 2.43
N GLY A 245 -9.30 2.71 3.29
CA GLY A 245 -9.52 1.60 4.22
C GLY A 245 -8.66 1.63 5.48
N HIS A 246 -7.88 2.69 5.73
CA HIS A 246 -7.11 2.84 6.96
C HIS A 246 -7.96 3.50 8.05
N VAL A 247 -7.78 3.06 9.29
CA VAL A 247 -8.44 3.63 10.46
C VAL A 247 -7.82 5.00 10.74
N ALA A 248 -8.56 6.08 10.52
CA ALA A 248 -8.14 7.42 10.94
C ALA A 248 -8.19 7.55 12.46
N ARG A 249 -9.18 6.92 13.11
CA ARG A 249 -9.31 6.85 14.57
C ARG A 249 -10.22 5.70 14.96
N ALA A 250 -9.95 5.10 16.12
CA ALA A 250 -10.86 4.19 16.82
C ALA A 250 -11.02 4.65 18.28
N ALA A 251 -12.15 4.29 18.87
CA ALA A 251 -12.55 4.61 20.24
C ALA A 251 -13.09 3.35 20.92
N GLU A 252 -12.92 3.29 22.24
CA GLU A 252 -13.55 2.28 23.12
C GLU A 252 -14.53 2.92 24.12
N GLU A 253 -14.60 4.25 24.11
CA GLU A 253 -15.44 5.03 25.02
C GLU A 253 -16.92 4.86 24.67
N THR A 254 -17.75 4.70 25.70
CA THR A 254 -19.21 4.58 25.58
C THR A 254 -19.93 5.88 25.96
N ASP A 255 -19.24 6.78 26.66
CA ASP A 255 -19.76 8.10 27.02
C ASP A 255 -19.92 8.98 25.75
N PRO A 256 -21.14 9.46 25.44
CA PRO A 256 -21.40 10.19 24.20
C PRO A 256 -20.57 11.47 24.03
N GLU A 257 -20.31 12.23 25.10
CA GLU A 257 -19.54 13.48 25.01
C GLU A 257 -18.06 13.21 24.70
N THR A 258 -17.48 12.21 25.35
CA THR A 258 -16.09 11.80 25.15
C THR A 258 -15.89 11.18 23.77
N LEU A 259 -16.82 10.34 23.34
CA LEU A 259 -16.85 9.77 21.99
C LEU A 259 -16.94 10.87 20.93
N THR A 260 -17.81 11.85 21.16
CA THR A 260 -17.98 13.00 20.27
C THR A 260 -16.70 13.80 20.13
N ARG A 261 -16.06 14.14 21.25
CA ARG A 261 -14.79 14.88 21.26
C ARG A 261 -13.70 14.10 20.52
N SER A 262 -13.61 12.80 20.77
CA SER A 262 -12.61 11.91 20.15
C SER A 262 -12.78 11.83 18.63
N MET A 263 -14.00 11.58 18.15
CA MET A 263 -14.27 11.38 16.72
C MET A 263 -14.28 12.68 15.92
N SER A 264 -14.78 13.78 16.48
CA SER A 264 -14.87 15.07 15.77
C SER A 264 -13.50 15.60 15.34
N GLY A 265 -12.46 15.39 16.16
CA GLY A 265 -11.08 15.74 15.78
C GLY A 265 -10.57 14.95 14.57
N ALA A 266 -10.92 13.66 14.46
CA ALA A 266 -10.54 12.85 13.30
C ALA A 266 -11.33 13.24 12.04
N LEU A 267 -12.60 13.59 12.20
CA LEU A 267 -13.41 14.13 11.11
C LEU A 267 -12.84 15.46 10.59
N ALA A 268 -12.41 16.36 11.47
CA ALA A 268 -11.77 17.62 11.08
C ALA A 268 -10.38 17.42 10.46
N ALA A 269 -9.58 16.47 10.94
CA ALA A 269 -8.25 16.19 10.37
C ALA A 269 -8.32 15.57 8.97
N THR A 270 -9.44 14.94 8.62
CA THR A 270 -9.66 14.31 7.31
C THR A 270 -10.53 15.14 6.36
N ALA A 271 -11.16 16.21 6.85
CA ALA A 271 -11.95 17.15 6.07
C ALA A 271 -11.74 18.59 6.57
N GLY A 272 -11.35 19.47 5.65
CA GLY A 272 -11.23 20.90 5.93
C GLY A 272 -12.58 21.53 6.16
N GLN A 273 -12.60 22.62 6.93
CA GLN A 273 -13.75 23.53 6.95
C GLN A 273 -13.83 24.14 5.55
N GLY A 274 -14.82 23.72 4.75
CA GLY A 274 -14.96 24.20 3.38
C GLY A 274 -14.87 25.72 3.35
N ALA A 275 -13.87 26.25 2.66
CA ALA A 275 -13.85 27.67 2.36
C ALA A 275 -15.14 27.97 1.58
N ALA A 276 -15.99 28.82 2.14
CA ALA A 276 -17.08 29.43 1.40
C ALA A 276 -16.50 29.90 0.07
N ALA A 277 -17.08 29.41 -1.03
CA ALA A 277 -16.60 29.63 -2.39
C ALA A 277 -16.20 31.09 -2.61
N VAL A 278 -14.90 31.35 -2.75
CA VAL A 278 -14.45 32.60 -3.35
C VAL A 278 -14.59 32.40 -4.85
N ARG A 279 -15.57 33.12 -5.41
CA ARG A 279 -15.89 33.22 -6.84
C ARG A 279 -14.69 33.64 -7.67
#